data_AF-A0A8C4YGX7-F1
#
_entry.id   AF-A0A8C4YGX7-F1
#
_cell.length_a   1.000
_cell.length_b   1.000
_cell.length_c   1.000
_cell.angle_alpha   90.00
_cell.angle_beta   90.00
_cell.angle_gamma   90.00
#
_symmetry.space_group_name_H-M   'P 1'
#
loop_
_entity.id
_entity.type
_entity.pdbx_description
1 polymer ?
#
loop_
_entity_poly.entity_id
_entity_poly.type
_entity_poly.pdbx_seq_one_letter_code
_entity_poly.pdbx_strand_id
1 'polypeptide(L)'
;ESPILCTTLGWLGRSVLGGNSEEPCMFPFSYKGKLYTACTMVDSKRPWCATTRNYEVDHKWRYCDSSPCVFPFIYKGKTYHNCTAVDDKMGRPWCATTPNYDKDHLWRFCLTYGGNSNGQRCIFPFVYKTELYHSCTNAGDKMGNFWCATTQNYNQDKLWSYCPDIILGGNAVGKSCAFPFIYKKKVYYTCTSDGESSGKVWCSTTRNYDTDKKWTYCSKPGRTWDGGS
;
A
#
# COMPACT_ATOMS: atom_id res chain seq x y z
N GLU A 1 -29.90 34.34 -14.23
CA GLU A 1 -30.87 33.29 -14.63
C GLU A 1 -30.17 32.30 -15.55
N SER A 2 -30.17 31.02 -15.18
CA SER A 2 -30.09 29.89 -16.13
C SER A 2 -31.48 29.71 -16.77
N PRO A 3 -31.68 28.90 -17.84
CA PRO A 3 -31.60 27.42 -17.78
C PRO A 3 -30.82 26.80 -18.98
N ILE A 4 -29.96 25.78 -18.80
CA ILE A 4 -30.19 24.32 -18.61
C ILE A 4 -30.71 23.61 -19.88
N LEU A 5 -29.90 22.70 -20.45
CA LEU A 5 -30.27 21.27 -20.52
C LEU A 5 -29.05 20.36 -20.74
N CYS A 6 -29.05 19.34 -19.88
CA CYS A 6 -28.07 18.30 -19.65
C CYS A 6 -28.46 17.06 -20.48
N THR A 7 -27.51 16.36 -21.10
CA THR A 7 -27.67 14.94 -21.38
C THR A 7 -26.44 14.15 -20.93
N THR A 8 -26.76 13.09 -20.23
CA THR A 8 -25.97 12.19 -19.41
C THR A 8 -25.05 11.26 -20.20
N LEU A 9 -23.84 10.99 -19.68
CA LEU A 9 -23.31 9.64 -19.34
C LEU A 9 -21.78 9.70 -19.16
N GLY A 10 -21.28 9.08 -18.08
CA GLY A 10 -19.89 8.62 -18.01
C GLY A 10 -18.93 9.51 -17.22
N TRP A 11 -18.90 9.28 -15.92
CA TRP A 11 -17.72 9.51 -15.08
C TRP A 11 -16.47 8.95 -15.75
N LEU A 12 -15.36 9.69 -15.75
CA LEU A 12 -13.99 9.18 -15.56
C LEU A 12 -13.06 10.37 -15.35
N GLY A 13 -12.46 10.43 -14.15
CA GLY A 13 -11.43 11.40 -13.82
C GLY A 13 -10.26 11.26 -14.79
N ARG A 14 -9.99 12.35 -15.51
CA ARG A 14 -8.91 12.48 -16.47
C ARG A 14 -7.58 12.13 -15.78
N SER A 15 -6.98 11.00 -16.14
CA SER A 15 -5.65 10.62 -15.66
C SER A 15 -4.61 11.54 -16.29
N VAL A 16 -4.15 12.57 -15.56
CA VAL A 16 -3.11 13.52 -16.03
C VAL A 16 -1.71 12.87 -16.08
N LEU A 17 -1.59 11.61 -15.65
CA LEU A 17 -0.34 10.85 -15.64
C LEU A 17 -0.14 10.18 -17.00
N GLY A 18 0.81 10.70 -17.78
CA GLY A 18 1.16 10.16 -19.09
C GLY A 18 1.39 8.64 -19.10
N GLY A 19 1.11 8.04 -20.24
CA GLY A 19 1.00 6.59 -20.42
C GLY A 19 0.00 6.29 -21.52
N ASN A 20 -0.18 5.00 -21.84
CA ASN A 20 -1.16 4.55 -22.82
C ASN A 20 -2.29 3.70 -22.18
N SER A 21 -2.40 3.74 -20.85
CA SER A 21 -3.39 2.98 -20.10
C SER A 21 -3.91 3.77 -18.90
N GLU A 22 -5.24 3.77 -18.73
CA GLU A 22 -5.92 4.37 -17.59
C GLU A 22 -5.92 3.45 -16.35
N GLU A 23 -5.61 2.17 -16.54
CA GLU A 23 -5.52 1.17 -15.48
C GLU A 23 -4.38 1.50 -14.49
N PRO A 24 -4.50 1.12 -13.21
CA PRO A 24 -3.42 1.29 -12.24
C PRO A 24 -2.21 0.39 -12.56
N CYS A 25 -1.05 0.70 -11.96
CA CYS A 25 0.13 -0.16 -12.06
C CYS A 25 -0.17 -1.59 -11.61
N MET A 26 0.17 -2.57 -12.44
CA MET A 26 0.10 -3.98 -12.09
C MET A 26 1.46 -4.44 -11.58
N PHE A 27 1.54 -4.75 -10.28
CA PHE A 27 2.74 -5.35 -9.70
C PHE A 27 2.49 -6.82 -9.34
N PRO A 28 3.47 -7.69 -9.60
CA PRO A 28 4.65 -7.49 -10.42
C PRO A 28 4.29 -7.51 -11.90
N PHE A 29 5.09 -6.81 -12.69
CA PHE A 29 5.03 -6.90 -14.15
C PHE A 29 6.35 -7.40 -14.72
N SER A 30 6.29 -8.07 -15.88
CA SER A 30 7.44 -8.45 -16.69
C SER A 30 7.76 -7.36 -17.70
N TYR A 31 9.03 -6.96 -17.77
CA TYR A 31 9.58 -6.08 -18.79
C TYR A 31 11.01 -6.52 -19.14
N LYS A 32 11.31 -6.70 -20.42
CA LYS A 32 12.60 -7.24 -20.92
C LYS A 32 13.06 -8.52 -20.20
N GLY A 33 12.11 -9.42 -19.92
CA GLY A 33 12.37 -10.68 -19.22
C GLY A 33 12.71 -10.55 -17.74
N LYS A 34 12.64 -9.34 -17.16
CA LYS A 34 12.83 -9.08 -15.73
C LYS A 34 11.51 -8.76 -15.05
N LEU A 35 11.35 -9.29 -13.84
CA LEU A 35 10.18 -9.04 -13.01
C LEU A 35 10.40 -7.77 -12.16
N TYR A 36 9.45 -6.84 -12.21
CA TYR A 36 9.46 -5.60 -11.46
C TYR A 36 8.30 -5.56 -10.47
N THR A 37 8.61 -5.40 -9.20
CA THR A 37 7.64 -5.27 -8.08
C THR A 37 7.40 -3.82 -7.67
N ALA A 38 8.05 -2.88 -8.35
CA ALA A 38 7.93 -1.45 -8.15
C ALA A 38 8.17 -0.74 -9.49
N CYS A 39 7.91 0.56 -9.51
CA CYS A 39 8.16 1.40 -10.67
C CYS A 39 9.62 1.36 -11.09
N THR A 40 9.87 1.28 -12.39
CA THR A 40 11.20 1.21 -12.98
C THR A 40 11.53 2.47 -13.77
N MET A 41 12.81 2.85 -13.79
CA MET A 41 13.32 3.91 -14.66
C MET A 41 14.00 3.34 -15.92
N VAL A 42 13.95 2.02 -16.11
CA VAL A 42 14.56 1.38 -17.27
C VAL A 42 13.84 1.86 -18.54
N ASP A 43 14.61 2.30 -19.52
CA ASP A 43 14.16 2.86 -20.81
C ASP A 43 13.22 4.08 -20.70
N SER A 44 13.25 4.82 -19.59
CA SER A 44 12.42 6.01 -19.40
C SER A 44 13.07 7.04 -18.48
N LYS A 45 12.87 8.33 -18.76
CA LYS A 45 13.29 9.44 -17.91
C LYS A 45 12.43 9.62 -16.64
N ARG A 46 11.26 8.98 -16.61
CA ARG A 46 10.31 9.01 -15.48
C ARG A 46 9.99 7.59 -15.03
N PRO A 47 9.85 7.33 -13.72
CA PRO A 47 9.52 6.01 -13.23
C PRO A 47 8.16 5.59 -13.78
N TRP A 48 8.08 4.37 -14.29
CA TRP A 48 6.89 3.83 -14.93
C TRP A 48 6.63 2.40 -14.49
N CYS A 49 5.42 1.93 -14.74
CA CYS A 49 4.97 0.58 -14.48
C CYS A 49 4.12 0.07 -15.65
N ALA A 50 4.13 -1.23 -15.91
CA ALA A 50 3.08 -1.81 -16.74
C ALA A 50 1.76 -1.82 -15.97
N THR A 51 0.65 -1.72 -16.68
CA THR A 51 -0.70 -1.86 -16.10
C THR A 51 -1.24 -3.28 -16.27
N THR A 52 -0.44 -4.17 -16.85
CA THR A 52 -0.71 -5.61 -17.00
C THR A 52 0.50 -6.45 -16.58
N ARG A 53 0.34 -7.79 -16.56
CA ARG A 53 1.37 -8.73 -16.06
C ARG A 53 2.57 -8.80 -16.99
N ASN A 54 2.37 -8.66 -18.30
CA ASN A 54 3.43 -8.77 -19.28
C ASN A 54 3.41 -7.58 -20.24
N TYR A 55 4.32 -6.63 -20.01
CA TYR A 55 4.45 -5.46 -20.86
C TYR A 55 4.71 -5.82 -22.32
N GLU A 56 5.44 -6.90 -22.58
CA GLU A 56 5.81 -7.31 -23.95
C GLU A 56 4.65 -7.85 -24.76
N VAL A 57 3.54 -8.22 -24.11
CA VAL A 57 2.32 -8.70 -24.79
C VAL A 57 1.32 -7.57 -24.92
N ASP A 58 1.04 -6.89 -23.80
CA ASP A 58 -0.07 -5.95 -23.75
C ASP A 58 0.36 -4.52 -24.12
N HIS A 59 1.64 -4.21 -23.94
CA HIS A 59 2.23 -2.87 -24.10
C HIS A 59 1.51 -1.77 -23.33
N LYS A 60 0.73 -2.12 -22.29
CA LYS A 60 -0.01 -1.15 -21.48
C LYS A 60 0.82 -0.69 -20.29
N TRP A 61 0.97 0.61 -20.14
CA TRP A 61 1.79 1.22 -19.12
C TRP A 61 1.34 2.63 -18.76
N ARG A 62 1.87 3.09 -17.63
CA ARG A 62 1.73 4.47 -17.18
C ARG A 62 2.94 4.91 -16.38
N TYR A 63 3.14 6.22 -16.31
CA TYR A 63 4.07 6.78 -15.35
C TYR A 63 3.56 6.55 -13.93
N CYS A 64 4.48 6.14 -13.08
CA CYS A 64 4.25 6.07 -11.66
C CYS A 64 4.27 7.46 -11.08
N ASP A 65 3.31 7.72 -10.20
CA ASP A 65 3.39 8.88 -9.33
C ASP A 65 4.42 8.57 -8.22
N SER A 66 5.70 8.80 -8.53
CA SER A 66 6.78 8.71 -7.54
C SER A 66 6.90 9.99 -6.72
N SER A 67 5.95 10.91 -6.85
CA SER A 67 5.94 12.14 -6.08
C SER A 67 5.82 11.74 -4.60
N PRO A 68 6.78 12.10 -3.76
CA PRO A 68 6.70 11.82 -2.33
C PRO A 68 5.49 12.54 -1.73
N CYS A 69 5.00 12.06 -0.59
CA CYS A 69 4.04 12.83 0.19
C CYS A 69 4.65 14.19 0.51
N VAL A 70 3.89 15.26 0.28
CA VAL A 70 4.27 16.60 0.72
C VAL A 70 3.56 16.86 2.04
N PHE A 71 4.34 17.15 3.08
CA PHE A 71 3.82 17.53 4.38
C PHE A 71 4.34 18.93 4.77
N PRO A 72 3.49 19.80 5.32
CA PRO A 72 2.03 19.65 5.41
C PRO A 72 1.32 19.81 4.06
N PHE A 73 0.15 19.22 3.91
CA PHE A 73 -0.74 19.45 2.75
C PHE A 73 -2.15 19.87 3.16
N ILE A 74 -2.84 20.61 2.29
CA ILE A 74 -4.22 21.06 2.50
C ILE A 74 -5.20 20.11 1.80
N TYR A 75 -6.21 19.63 2.51
CA TYR A 75 -7.34 18.87 2.00
C TYR A 75 -8.66 19.29 2.67
N LYS A 76 -9.67 19.62 1.87
CA LYS A 76 -10.96 20.21 2.30
C LYS A 76 -10.77 21.39 3.27
N GLY A 77 -9.79 22.25 2.97
CA GLY A 77 -9.42 23.39 3.81
C GLY A 77 -8.74 23.05 5.14
N LYS A 78 -8.42 21.78 5.42
CA LYS A 78 -7.69 21.34 6.61
C LYS A 78 -6.26 20.94 6.27
N THR A 79 -5.33 21.30 7.14
CA THR A 79 -3.91 20.95 7.02
C THR A 79 -3.61 19.59 7.64
N TYR A 80 -2.88 18.74 6.90
CA TYR A 80 -2.46 17.41 7.30
C TYR A 80 -0.93 17.29 7.31
N HIS A 81 -0.38 16.78 8.40
CA HIS A 81 1.07 16.59 8.60
C HIS A 81 1.51 15.13 8.46
N ASN A 82 0.56 14.23 8.23
CA ASN A 82 0.77 12.81 8.07
C ASN A 82 -0.26 12.26 7.08
N CYS A 83 -0.10 11.00 6.72
CA CYS A 83 -1.08 10.31 5.91
C CYS A 83 -2.42 10.22 6.65
N THR A 84 -3.50 10.49 5.92
CA THR A 84 -4.86 10.51 6.43
C THR A 84 -5.71 9.45 5.73
N ALA A 85 -6.66 8.82 6.42
CA ALA A 85 -7.61 7.90 5.81
C ALA A 85 -8.95 8.57 5.46
N VAL A 86 -9.04 9.89 5.63
CA VAL A 86 -10.28 10.66 5.44
C VAL A 86 -10.79 10.50 4.00
N ASP A 87 -12.08 10.24 3.85
CA ASP A 87 -12.79 10.04 2.57
C ASP A 87 -12.36 8.83 1.72
N ASP A 88 -11.45 7.97 2.20
CA ASP A 88 -11.25 6.65 1.58
C ASP A 88 -12.21 5.63 2.19
N LYS A 89 -13.09 5.06 1.37
CA LYS A 89 -14.11 4.07 1.79
C LYS A 89 -13.52 2.79 2.39
N MET A 90 -12.25 2.50 2.11
CA MET A 90 -11.53 1.32 2.60
C MET A 90 -10.60 1.64 3.78
N GLY A 91 -10.59 2.89 4.28
CA GLY A 91 -9.72 3.33 5.37
C GLY A 91 -8.24 3.33 5.03
N ARG A 92 -7.87 3.33 3.74
CA ARG A 92 -6.47 3.35 3.31
C ARG A 92 -5.88 4.73 3.54
N PRO A 93 -4.75 4.83 4.27
CA PRO A 93 -4.10 6.11 4.48
C PRO A 93 -3.55 6.61 3.15
N TRP A 94 -3.71 7.91 2.89
CA TRP A 94 -3.26 8.61 1.71
C TRP A 94 -2.67 9.97 2.08
N CYS A 95 -1.89 10.55 1.17
CA CYS A 95 -1.30 11.88 1.33
C CYS A 95 -1.36 12.63 -0.01
N ALA A 96 -1.37 13.96 0.05
CA ALA A 96 -1.16 14.75 -1.16
C ALA A 96 0.31 14.72 -1.59
N THR A 97 0.55 14.84 -2.89
CA THR A 97 1.90 14.94 -3.47
C THR A 97 2.28 16.39 -3.79
N THR A 98 1.44 17.34 -3.40
CA THR A 98 1.64 18.79 -3.47
C THR A 98 1.16 19.45 -2.17
N PRO A 99 1.52 20.73 -1.92
CA PRO A 99 1.05 21.44 -0.72
C PRO A 99 -0.47 21.66 -0.65
N ASN A 100 -1.20 21.58 -1.78
CA ASN A 100 -2.64 21.87 -1.82
C ASN A 100 -3.40 20.88 -2.70
N TYR A 101 -3.95 19.83 -2.08
CA TYR A 101 -4.79 18.87 -2.77
C TYR A 101 -6.05 19.51 -3.36
N ASP A 102 -6.64 20.49 -2.68
CA ASP A 102 -7.91 21.09 -3.11
C ASP A 102 -7.79 21.81 -4.45
N LYS A 103 -6.57 22.20 -4.83
CA LYS A 103 -6.25 22.77 -6.15
C LYS A 103 -5.73 21.73 -7.13
N ASP A 104 -4.76 20.93 -6.69
CA ASP A 104 -3.96 20.11 -7.59
C ASP A 104 -4.56 18.71 -7.80
N HIS A 105 -5.32 18.22 -6.82
CA HIS A 105 -5.90 16.88 -6.77
C HIS A 105 -4.89 15.74 -6.98
N LEU A 106 -3.62 15.99 -6.65
CA LEU A 106 -2.54 15.00 -6.74
C LEU A 106 -2.30 14.35 -5.38
N TRP A 107 -2.31 13.02 -5.36
CA TRP A 107 -2.24 12.25 -4.13
C TRP A 107 -1.77 10.81 -4.38
N ARG A 108 -1.42 10.13 -3.30
CA ARG A 108 -1.07 8.70 -3.31
C ARG A 108 -1.47 8.00 -2.03
N PHE A 109 -1.62 6.68 -2.10
CA PHE A 109 -1.72 5.86 -0.90
C PHE A 109 -0.38 5.76 -0.17
N CYS A 110 -0.48 5.78 1.16
CA CYS A 110 0.62 5.54 2.05
C CYS A 110 0.71 4.06 2.36
N LEU A 111 1.92 3.50 2.20
CA LEU A 111 2.21 2.11 2.57
C LEU A 111 2.55 1.98 4.06
N THR A 112 2.89 3.10 4.70
CA THR A 112 3.29 3.25 6.09
C THR A 112 2.67 4.53 6.64
N TYR A 113 2.41 4.62 7.95
CA TYR A 113 1.92 5.85 8.59
C TYR A 113 2.69 6.14 9.89
N GLY A 114 2.54 7.37 10.39
CA GLY A 114 3.21 7.79 11.62
C GLY A 114 4.73 7.63 11.57
N GLY A 115 5.33 7.31 12.72
CA GLY A 115 6.78 7.22 12.89
C GLY A 115 7.48 8.57 12.72
N ASN A 116 8.77 8.52 12.43
CA ASN A 116 9.62 9.71 12.25
C ASN A 116 10.23 9.81 10.84
N SER A 117 9.85 8.92 9.93
CA SER A 117 10.34 8.92 8.55
C SER A 117 9.41 9.61 7.56
N ASN A 118 8.44 10.41 8.02
CA ASN A 118 7.53 11.19 7.15
C ASN A 118 6.85 10.33 6.05
N GLY A 119 6.38 9.13 6.39
CA GLY A 119 5.72 8.25 5.44
C GLY A 119 6.65 7.59 4.42
N GLN A 120 7.97 7.59 4.66
CA GLN A 120 8.88 6.76 3.87
C GLN A 120 8.50 5.29 3.97
N ARG A 121 8.71 4.58 2.87
CA ARG A 121 8.46 3.15 2.77
C ARG A 121 9.42 2.35 3.66
N CYS A 122 8.94 1.22 4.15
CA CYS A 122 9.81 0.23 4.79
C CYS A 122 10.94 -0.21 3.85
N ILE A 123 12.13 -0.41 4.41
CA ILE A 123 13.24 -1.08 3.73
C ILE A 123 13.39 -2.46 4.35
N PHE A 124 13.31 -3.49 3.51
CA PHE A 124 13.52 -4.87 3.92
C PHE A 124 14.69 -5.49 3.15
N PRO A 125 15.54 -6.30 3.81
CA PRO A 125 15.56 -6.52 5.25
C PRO A 125 16.14 -5.32 6.01
N PHE A 126 15.77 -5.14 7.28
CA PHE A 126 16.37 -4.16 8.18
C PHE A 126 16.87 -4.78 9.47
N VAL A 127 17.93 -4.20 10.05
CA VAL A 127 18.48 -4.63 11.34
C VAL A 127 17.84 -3.83 12.47
N TYR A 128 17.32 -4.53 13.47
CA TYR A 128 16.89 -3.95 14.75
C TYR A 128 17.39 -4.79 15.92
N LYS A 129 18.10 -4.16 16.87
CA LYS A 129 18.90 -4.82 17.89
C LYS A 129 19.85 -5.84 17.25
N THR A 130 19.69 -7.13 17.53
CA THR A 130 20.53 -8.22 17.00
C THR A 130 19.85 -9.00 15.87
N GLU A 131 18.62 -8.64 15.50
CA GLU A 131 17.78 -9.42 14.59
C GLU A 131 17.61 -8.74 13.23
N LEU A 132 17.48 -9.56 12.20
CA LEU A 132 17.19 -9.12 10.83
C LEU A 132 15.70 -9.33 10.51
N TYR A 133 15.00 -8.24 10.22
CA TYR A 133 13.58 -8.26 9.95
C TYR A 133 13.29 -8.14 8.45
N HIS A 134 12.52 -9.11 7.93
CA HIS A 134 12.04 -9.14 6.54
C HIS A 134 10.59 -8.67 6.40
N SER A 135 9.95 -8.31 7.51
CA SER A 135 8.58 -7.82 7.58
C SER A 135 8.45 -6.83 8.72
N CYS A 136 7.30 -6.17 8.81
CA CYS A 136 6.97 -5.36 9.97
C CYS A 136 6.99 -6.20 11.25
N THR A 137 7.37 -5.59 12.35
CA THR A 137 7.47 -6.22 13.66
C THR A 137 6.83 -5.35 14.72
N ASN A 138 6.28 -5.94 15.78
CA ASN A 138 5.85 -5.20 16.97
C ASN A 138 6.95 -5.16 18.05
N ALA A 139 8.17 -5.62 17.73
CA ALA A 139 9.25 -5.74 18.69
C ALA A 139 9.58 -4.38 19.32
N GLY A 140 9.35 -4.27 20.63
CA GLY A 140 9.64 -3.07 21.42
C GLY A 140 8.58 -1.97 21.35
N ASP A 141 7.47 -2.14 20.63
CA ASP A 141 6.33 -1.22 20.70
C ASP A 141 5.41 -1.60 21.87
N LYS A 142 5.12 -0.63 22.75
CA LYS A 142 4.33 -0.87 23.99
C LYS A 142 2.85 -1.13 23.72
N MET A 143 2.33 -0.65 22.60
CA MET A 143 0.94 -0.79 22.20
C MET A 143 0.74 -2.00 21.26
N GLY A 144 1.82 -2.70 20.91
CA GLY A 144 1.77 -3.85 20.01
C GLY A 144 1.62 -3.47 18.53
N ASN A 145 1.78 -2.20 18.17
CA ASN A 145 1.69 -1.75 16.78
C ASN A 145 2.85 -2.32 15.96
N PHE A 146 2.54 -2.74 14.73
CA PHE A 146 3.56 -3.20 13.80
C PHE A 146 4.30 -2.01 13.19
N TRP A 147 5.62 -2.07 13.17
CA TRP A 147 6.49 -1.04 12.61
C TRP A 147 7.61 -1.67 11.77
N CYS A 148 8.22 -0.85 10.93
CA CYS A 148 9.37 -1.23 10.12
C CYS A 148 10.41 -0.10 10.11
N ALA A 149 11.67 -0.43 9.89
CA ALA A 149 12.65 0.59 9.57
C ALA A 149 12.47 1.08 8.13
N THR A 150 12.73 2.36 7.91
CA THR A 150 12.79 2.93 6.55
C THR A 150 14.22 3.02 6.03
N THR A 151 15.16 2.38 6.73
CA THR A 151 16.56 2.22 6.37
C THR A 151 17.00 0.78 6.59
N GLN A 152 18.20 0.43 6.11
CA GLN A 152 18.74 -0.92 6.27
C GLN A 152 19.21 -1.22 7.71
N ASN A 153 19.51 -0.18 8.49
CA ASN A 153 19.96 -0.33 9.87
C ASN A 153 19.24 0.65 10.82
N TYR A 154 18.15 0.20 11.42
CA TYR A 154 17.41 1.00 12.40
C TYR A 154 18.29 1.40 13.58
N ASN A 155 19.22 0.54 14.00
CA ASN A 155 20.02 0.82 15.19
C ASN A 155 20.88 2.09 15.02
N GLN A 156 21.31 2.37 13.80
CA GLN A 156 22.08 3.56 13.43
C GLN A 156 21.16 4.73 13.13
N ASP A 157 20.22 4.55 12.21
CA ASP A 157 19.48 5.68 11.62
C ASP A 157 18.28 6.11 12.47
N LYS A 158 17.74 5.19 13.28
CA LYS A 158 16.51 5.38 14.08
C LYS A 158 15.30 5.86 13.28
N LEU A 159 15.29 5.61 11.97
CA LEU A 159 14.19 5.97 11.07
C LEU A 159 13.23 4.80 10.90
N TRP A 160 11.95 5.05 11.19
CA TRP A 160 10.90 4.05 11.14
C TRP A 160 9.53 4.62 10.81
N SER A 161 8.62 3.73 10.44
CA SER A 161 7.20 4.04 10.27
C SER A 161 6.34 2.88 10.74
N TYR A 162 5.11 3.18 11.16
CA TYR A 162 4.13 2.14 11.45
C TYR A 162 3.65 1.51 10.16
N CYS A 163 3.49 0.20 10.23
CA CYS A 163 2.79 -0.57 9.23
C CYS A 163 1.31 -0.64 9.62
N PRO A 164 0.39 -0.48 8.68
CA PRO A 164 -1.01 -0.76 8.96
C PRO A 164 -1.19 -2.18 9.45
N ASP A 165 -1.85 -2.33 10.60
CA ASP A 165 -2.06 -3.60 11.30
C ASP A 165 -2.61 -4.65 10.35
N ILE A 166 -1.85 -5.74 10.14
CA ILE A 166 -2.31 -6.88 9.34
C ILE A 166 -2.42 -8.17 10.16
N ILE A 167 -2.69 -8.08 11.47
CA ILE A 167 -2.85 -9.28 12.30
C ILE A 167 -4.15 -9.22 13.13
N LEU A 168 -5.20 -9.82 12.60
CA LEU A 168 -6.25 -10.47 13.41
C LEU A 168 -6.06 -11.98 13.24
N GLY A 169 -6.36 -12.78 14.25
CA GLY A 169 -6.04 -14.22 14.32
C GLY A 169 -6.10 -15.06 13.03
N GLY A 170 -5.36 -16.17 13.06
CA GLY A 170 -5.38 -17.25 12.08
C GLY A 170 -4.62 -18.44 12.66
N ASN A 171 -4.35 -19.47 11.87
CA ASN A 171 -3.62 -20.64 12.37
C ASN A 171 -2.10 -20.44 12.49
N ALA A 172 -1.60 -19.27 12.09
CA ALA A 172 -0.21 -18.85 12.24
C ALA A 172 -0.10 -17.65 13.19
N VAL A 173 -0.41 -17.88 14.47
CA VAL A 173 -0.36 -16.86 15.54
C VAL A 173 1.00 -16.15 15.53
N GLY A 174 0.98 -14.81 15.47
CA GLY A 174 2.19 -13.98 15.50
C GLY A 174 2.99 -13.90 14.19
N LYS A 175 2.48 -14.43 13.07
CA LYS A 175 3.10 -14.30 11.75
C LYS A 175 2.36 -13.29 10.89
N SER A 176 3.09 -12.34 10.31
CA SER A 176 2.56 -11.36 9.35
C SER A 176 2.32 -12.00 7.97
N CYS A 177 1.51 -11.33 7.15
CA CYS A 177 1.31 -11.71 5.76
C CYS A 177 2.64 -11.81 5.00
N ALA A 178 2.84 -12.92 4.30
CA ALA A 178 3.92 -13.07 3.33
C ALA A 178 3.38 -12.67 1.96
N PHE A 179 3.50 -11.40 1.61
CA PHE A 179 3.16 -10.95 0.27
C PHE A 179 4.37 -11.04 -0.67
N PRO A 180 4.19 -11.52 -1.92
CA PRO A 180 3.00 -12.22 -2.41
C PRO A 180 2.87 -13.65 -1.88
N PHE A 181 1.62 -14.12 -1.78
CA PHE A 181 1.32 -15.53 -1.49
C PHE A 181 0.45 -16.19 -2.56
N ILE A 182 0.56 -17.52 -2.69
CA ILE A 182 -0.25 -18.34 -3.59
C ILE A 182 -1.42 -18.95 -2.82
N TYR A 183 -2.65 -18.77 -3.30
CA TYR A 183 -3.86 -19.45 -2.82
C TYR A 183 -4.71 -19.89 -4.01
N LYS A 184 -5.09 -21.17 -4.08
CA LYS A 184 -5.76 -21.82 -5.21
C LYS A 184 -5.09 -21.50 -6.55
N LYS A 185 -3.75 -21.62 -6.62
CA LYS A 185 -2.90 -21.28 -7.78
C LYS A 185 -2.96 -19.83 -8.25
N LYS A 186 -3.64 -18.94 -7.51
CA LYS A 186 -3.72 -17.50 -7.75
C LYS A 186 -2.81 -16.77 -6.77
N VAL A 187 -2.12 -15.73 -7.23
CA VAL A 187 -1.18 -14.97 -6.42
C VAL A 187 -1.88 -13.73 -5.85
N TYR A 188 -1.71 -13.49 -4.55
CA TYR A 188 -2.32 -12.37 -3.81
C TYR A 188 -1.23 -11.46 -3.24
N TYR A 189 -1.43 -10.17 -3.40
CA TYR A 189 -0.54 -9.08 -2.95
C TYR A 189 -1.14 -8.25 -1.82
N THR A 190 -2.42 -8.48 -1.55
CA THR A 190 -3.19 -7.84 -0.49
C THR A 190 -4.00 -8.91 0.21
N CYS A 191 -4.56 -8.55 1.36
CA CYS A 191 -5.55 -9.38 2.00
C CYS A 191 -6.74 -9.63 1.06
N THR A 192 -7.28 -10.84 1.13
CA THR A 192 -8.37 -11.31 0.27
C THR A 192 -9.49 -11.89 1.11
N SER A 193 -10.72 -11.81 0.63
CA SER A 193 -11.85 -12.56 1.18
C SER A 193 -12.07 -13.89 0.44
N ASP A 194 -11.23 -14.19 -0.57
CA ASP A 194 -11.39 -15.37 -1.41
C ASP A 194 -11.33 -16.65 -0.54
N GLY A 195 -12.42 -17.43 -0.57
CA GLY A 195 -12.56 -18.66 0.20
C GLY A 195 -12.91 -18.51 1.68
N GLU A 196 -13.23 -17.29 2.15
CA GLU A 196 -13.69 -17.00 3.50
C GLU A 196 -15.17 -16.55 3.48
N SER A 197 -16.03 -17.29 4.19
CA SER A 197 -17.49 -17.07 4.16
C SER A 197 -17.97 -15.96 5.07
N SER A 198 -17.17 -15.56 6.07
CA SER A 198 -17.54 -14.51 7.04
C SER A 198 -17.34 -13.07 6.54
N GLY A 199 -16.86 -12.87 5.30
CA GLY A 199 -16.55 -11.55 4.76
C GLY A 199 -15.36 -10.86 5.45
N LYS A 200 -14.61 -11.60 6.26
CA LYS A 200 -13.31 -11.19 6.79
C LYS A 200 -12.25 -11.35 5.69
N VAL A 201 -11.28 -10.44 5.71
CA VAL A 201 -10.14 -10.50 4.79
C VAL A 201 -8.98 -11.18 5.49
N TRP A 202 -8.22 -11.98 4.76
CA TRP A 202 -7.11 -12.79 5.26
C TRP A 202 -5.92 -12.76 4.30
N CYS A 203 -4.76 -13.19 4.78
CA CYS A 203 -3.57 -13.36 3.97
C CYS A 203 -2.80 -14.61 4.40
N SER A 204 -2.02 -15.20 3.50
CA SER A 204 -1.10 -16.26 3.91
C SER A 204 0.11 -15.67 4.62
N THR A 205 0.64 -16.39 5.60
CA THR A 205 1.87 -16.03 6.31
C THR A 205 3.10 -16.73 5.72
N THR A 206 2.94 -17.41 4.58
CA THR A 206 4.02 -18.00 3.79
C THR A 206 3.81 -17.71 2.30
N ARG A 207 4.83 -18.00 1.49
CA ARG A 207 4.78 -17.78 0.02
C ARG A 207 3.71 -18.63 -0.66
N ASN A 208 3.35 -19.78 -0.08
CA ASN A 208 2.41 -20.71 -0.69
C ASN A 208 1.43 -21.27 0.34
N TYR A 209 0.22 -20.71 0.38
CA TYR A 209 -0.85 -21.23 1.20
C TYR A 209 -1.28 -22.63 0.74
N ASP A 210 -1.23 -22.92 -0.56
CA ASP A 210 -1.71 -24.20 -1.08
C ASP A 210 -0.94 -25.38 -0.50
N THR A 211 0.34 -25.18 -0.16
CA THR A 211 1.19 -26.15 0.53
C THR A 211 1.14 -25.98 2.05
N ASP A 212 1.39 -24.77 2.54
CA ASP A 212 1.75 -24.57 3.95
C ASP A 212 0.51 -24.41 4.83
N LYS A 213 -0.62 -24.01 4.23
CA LYS A 213 -1.90 -23.75 4.90
C LYS A 213 -1.80 -22.75 6.05
N LYS A 214 -0.76 -21.90 6.10
CA LYS A 214 -0.55 -20.91 7.16
C LYS A 214 -1.11 -19.56 6.77
N TRP A 215 -1.92 -18.97 7.65
CA TRP A 215 -2.62 -17.71 7.38
C TRP A 215 -2.94 -16.92 8.64
N THR A 216 -3.28 -15.65 8.44
CA THR A 216 -3.79 -14.72 9.44
C THR A 216 -4.92 -13.88 8.84
N TYR A 217 -5.94 -13.54 9.63
CA TYR A 217 -6.88 -12.50 9.24
C TYR A 217 -6.17 -11.15 9.21
N CYS A 218 -6.65 -10.27 8.37
CA CYS A 218 -6.21 -8.89 8.31
C CYS A 218 -7.18 -8.02 9.10
N SER A 219 -6.66 -7.07 9.87
CA SER A 219 -7.49 -6.07 10.52
C SER A 219 -8.20 -5.22 9.47
N LYS A 220 -9.51 -5.03 9.65
CA LYS A 220 -10.16 -3.82 9.17
C LYS A 220 -9.81 -2.73 10.21
N PRO A 221 -9.10 -1.66 9.86
CA PRO A 221 -8.88 -0.56 10.80
C PRO A 221 -10.23 0.11 11.05
N GLY A 222 -10.80 -0.06 12.24
CA GLY A 222 -12.12 0.49 12.57
C GLY A 222 -12.96 -0.22 13.63
N ARG A 223 -12.41 -1.16 14.42
CA ARG A 223 -13.00 -1.45 15.73
C ARG A 223 -11.99 -1.11 16.80
N THR A 224 -12.23 0.06 17.41
CA THR A 224 -11.84 0.31 18.79
C THR A 224 -12.09 -0.97 19.59
N TRP A 225 -11.04 -1.44 20.25
CA TRP A 225 -11.18 -2.37 21.36
C TRP A 225 -11.80 -1.54 22.49
N ASP A 226 -13.12 -1.36 22.43
CA ASP A 226 -13.87 -0.92 23.60
C ASP A 226 -13.84 -2.10 24.57
N GLY A 227 -12.99 -1.96 25.59
CA GLY A 227 -12.96 -2.88 26.71
C GLY A 227 -14.25 -2.81 27.52
N GLY A 228 -14.59 -3.95 28.14
CA GLY A 228 -15.66 -4.10 29.13
C GLY A 228 -16.89 -4.82 28.55
N SER A 229 -17.44 -5.86 29.17
CA SER A 229 -17.32 -6.37 30.54
C SER A 229 -17.64 -7.87 30.56
#